data_AF-A0A7L5AMI7-F1
#
_entry.id   AF-A0A7L5AMI7-F1
#
_cell.length_a   1.000
_cell.length_b   1.000
_cell.length_c   1.000
_cell.angle_alpha   90.00
_cell.angle_beta   90.00
_cell.angle_gamma   90.00
#
_symmetry.space_group_name_H-M   'P 1'
#
loop_
_entity.id
_entity.type
_entity.pdbx_description
1 polymer ?
#
loop_
_entity_poly.entity_id
_entity_poly.type
_entity_poly.pdbx_seq_one_letter_code
_entity_poly.pdbx_strand_id
1 'polypeptide(L)'
;MTISLRYAARSDVGLVRASNQDSGYAGPHLMLLCDGMGGPAGGDIASAVAVEHLVPLDADSHQAGELLDLLRDAVQEAHSDLISLSSDNPDLAGLGTTCIAVMRSGNKLAMVHVGDSRAYLLRDSELTQVTTDHTFVEYLVETGRLTRDQARRHPQRSVLLRVLGDAEGEVQLDESIREAVPGDRWLLCSDGLSGPVSAETIGEVLATVEDPGQVGDQLIDLALRAGGPDNVTVVVFDVVDDDPQPQTDTQIVGSAANRRARLHQAATGNNSHSSPEPAEPVEATTPAAKAAALVAGLDSTPPPTDTAEEEAVAAQARTELARRRVRRLRSAIASLILLLALLGSGALGYQWTQSQYYVTTLNGQIAIYQGIPQSVGPFSLSHVVQTYSRPGVDELNEQILAKLERTVQQPSLDAARQYVRTTVMDNLVDVPEEQPTPEPTPTRSPTPAPTNSPAQTQRPTPSASATRTASSSSTRALGSTQPVRSPQASQRQPGQPDPGAIPAEGPAGGPAEGSAA
;
A
#
# COMPACT_ATOMS: atom_id res chain seq x y z
N MET A 1 -26.00 -30.21 6.73
CA MET A 1 -24.97 -31.25 6.70
C MET A 1 -23.83 -30.77 7.58
N THR A 2 -23.15 -31.67 8.29
CA THR A 2 -21.85 -31.39 8.90
C THR A 2 -20.79 -31.42 7.79
N ILE A 3 -19.87 -30.46 7.84
CA ILE A 3 -18.74 -30.33 6.92
C ILE A 3 -17.48 -30.05 7.72
N SER A 4 -16.33 -30.36 7.15
CA SER A 4 -15.01 -30.03 7.69
C SER A 4 -14.22 -29.28 6.63
N LEU A 5 -13.15 -28.60 7.05
CA LEU A 5 -12.19 -27.96 6.15
C LEU A 5 -10.86 -28.73 6.19
N ARG A 6 -10.26 -28.97 5.01
CA ARG A 6 -8.86 -29.41 4.89
C ARG A 6 -8.09 -28.28 4.24
N TYR A 7 -6.96 -27.88 4.82
CA TYR A 7 -6.40 -26.56 4.52
C TYR A 7 -4.88 -26.46 4.64
N ALA A 8 -4.31 -25.56 3.86
CA ALA A 8 -2.90 -25.21 3.92
C ALA A 8 -2.67 -23.73 3.66
N ALA A 9 -1.73 -23.14 4.41
CA ALA A 9 -1.19 -21.82 4.15
C ALA A 9 0.28 -21.94 3.66
N ARG A 10 0.68 -21.08 2.72
CA ARG A 10 2.07 -20.90 2.27
C ARG A 10 2.35 -19.42 2.03
N SER A 11 3.59 -19.00 2.24
CA SER A 11 4.02 -17.62 2.05
C SER A 11 5.53 -17.57 1.80
N ASP A 12 5.95 -16.81 0.79
CA ASP A 12 7.36 -16.58 0.44
C ASP A 12 7.64 -15.08 0.25
N VAL A 13 8.91 -14.69 0.42
CA VAL A 13 9.39 -13.30 0.26
C VAL A 13 9.36 -12.85 -1.21
N GLY A 14 9.44 -13.79 -2.16
CA GLY A 14 9.73 -13.48 -3.55
C GLY A 14 11.23 -13.29 -3.79
N LEU A 15 11.57 -12.91 -5.03
CA LEU A 15 12.96 -12.75 -5.48
C LEU A 15 13.45 -11.29 -5.48
N VAL A 16 12.54 -10.33 -5.22
CA VAL A 16 12.77 -8.88 -5.36
C VAL A 16 12.61 -8.11 -4.04
N ARG A 17 11.64 -8.47 -3.19
CA ARG A 17 11.43 -7.81 -1.89
C ARG A 17 12.51 -8.22 -0.88
N ALA A 18 12.78 -7.37 0.12
CA ALA A 18 13.82 -7.58 1.13
C ALA A 18 13.29 -8.26 2.43
N SER A 19 11.99 -8.20 2.64
CA SER A 19 11.23 -8.78 3.74
C SER A 19 9.91 -9.31 3.19
N ASN A 20 9.27 -10.21 3.93
CA ASN A 20 7.87 -10.53 3.72
C ASN A 20 7.02 -9.52 4.50
N GLN A 21 5.98 -8.97 3.86
CA GLN A 21 5.00 -8.05 4.44
C GLN A 21 3.59 -8.64 4.41
N ASP A 22 3.35 -9.74 3.69
CA ASP A 22 2.11 -10.52 3.77
C ASP A 22 2.00 -11.21 5.16
N SER A 23 0.79 -11.56 5.56
CA SER A 23 0.50 -12.55 6.59
C SER A 23 -0.66 -13.44 6.16
N GLY A 24 -0.63 -14.71 6.57
CA GLY A 24 -1.70 -15.65 6.28
C GLY A 24 -1.97 -16.58 7.47
N TYR A 25 -3.22 -17.03 7.57
CA TYR A 25 -3.69 -17.95 8.60
C TYR A 25 -4.71 -18.94 8.04
N ALA A 26 -4.65 -20.19 8.53
CA ALA A 26 -5.62 -21.22 8.24
C ALA A 26 -5.90 -22.09 9.48
N GLY A 27 -7.17 -22.21 9.86
CA GLY A 27 -7.69 -23.00 10.97
C GLY A 27 -9.04 -23.66 10.63
N PRO A 28 -9.64 -24.46 11.52
CA PRO A 28 -10.82 -25.26 11.19
C PRO A 28 -12.10 -24.44 10.98
N HIS A 29 -12.11 -23.18 11.42
CA HIS A 29 -13.23 -22.25 11.33
C HIS A 29 -12.87 -20.93 10.63
N LEU A 30 -11.59 -20.59 10.48
CA LEU A 30 -11.13 -19.32 9.89
C LEU A 30 -10.00 -19.50 8.88
N MET A 31 -10.15 -18.87 7.72
CA MET A 31 -9.13 -18.70 6.68
C MET A 31 -8.90 -17.21 6.46
N LEU A 32 -7.65 -16.76 6.43
CA LEU A 32 -7.33 -15.33 6.42
C LEU A 32 -6.04 -15.04 5.65
N LEU A 33 -6.07 -13.97 4.85
CA LEU A 33 -4.90 -13.43 4.15
C LEU A 33 -4.91 -11.89 4.21
N CYS A 34 -3.76 -11.31 4.55
CA CYS A 34 -3.52 -9.87 4.63
C CYS A 34 -2.21 -9.53 3.91
N ASP A 35 -2.29 -8.74 2.83
CA ASP A 35 -1.15 -8.21 2.08
C ASP A 35 -0.77 -6.86 2.70
N GLY A 36 0.46 -6.72 3.19
CA GLY A 36 0.88 -5.62 4.07
C GLY A 36 1.68 -4.55 3.35
N MET A 37 1.25 -3.29 3.45
CA MET A 37 1.90 -2.16 2.81
C MET A 37 2.28 -1.03 3.78
N GLY A 38 3.12 -0.11 3.29
CA GLY A 38 3.65 1.03 4.04
C GLY A 38 5.15 1.20 3.80
N GLY A 39 5.80 2.00 4.63
CA GLY A 39 7.25 2.24 4.58
C GLY A 39 8.12 1.00 4.88
N PRO A 40 9.46 1.14 4.96
CA PRO A 40 10.41 0.02 5.08
C PRO A 40 10.25 -0.95 6.26
N ALA A 41 9.39 -0.64 7.23
CA ALA A 41 8.99 -1.51 8.34
C ALA A 41 7.49 -1.37 8.69
N GLY A 42 6.67 -0.97 7.71
CA GLY A 42 5.22 -0.80 7.89
C GLY A 42 4.46 -2.11 7.68
N GLY A 43 4.44 -2.61 6.44
CA GLY A 43 3.56 -3.72 6.04
C GLY A 43 3.67 -5.01 6.87
N ASP A 44 4.87 -5.37 7.37
CA ASP A 44 5.06 -6.57 8.21
C ASP A 44 4.45 -6.43 9.61
N ILE A 45 4.20 -5.19 10.06
CA ILE A 45 3.39 -4.89 11.24
C ILE A 45 1.91 -4.86 10.86
N ALA A 46 1.56 -4.27 9.72
CA ALA A 46 0.17 -4.07 9.32
C ALA A 46 -0.61 -5.39 9.17
N SER A 47 -0.09 -6.31 8.35
CA SER A 47 -0.73 -7.62 8.12
C SER A 47 -0.70 -8.50 9.38
N ALA A 48 0.35 -8.38 10.19
CA ALA A 48 0.48 -9.14 11.43
C ALA A 48 -0.52 -8.70 12.51
N VAL A 49 -0.77 -7.39 12.64
CA VAL A 49 -1.83 -6.85 13.52
C VAL A 49 -3.20 -7.34 13.07
N ALA A 50 -3.53 -7.23 11.77
CA ALA A 50 -4.82 -7.71 11.26
C ALA A 50 -5.04 -9.21 11.54
N VAL A 51 -4.00 -10.05 11.37
CA VAL A 51 -4.07 -11.47 11.75
C VAL A 51 -4.23 -11.66 13.26
N GLU A 52 -3.57 -10.86 14.11
CA GLU A 52 -3.68 -10.96 15.57
C GLU A 52 -5.09 -10.64 16.10
N HIS A 53 -5.85 -9.71 15.48
CA HIS A 53 -7.25 -9.43 15.85
C HIS A 53 -8.24 -10.49 15.38
N LEU A 54 -8.04 -11.08 14.19
CA LEU A 54 -9.02 -12.02 13.62
C LEU A 54 -8.82 -13.47 14.06
N VAL A 55 -7.59 -13.91 14.36
CA VAL A 55 -7.31 -15.30 14.81
C VAL A 55 -8.14 -15.79 16.02
N PRO A 56 -8.48 -14.95 17.03
CA PRO A 56 -9.41 -15.31 18.09
C PRO A 56 -10.81 -15.79 17.64
N LEU A 57 -11.21 -15.52 16.38
CA LEU A 57 -12.48 -16.00 15.82
C LEU A 57 -12.46 -17.48 15.39
N ASP A 58 -11.29 -18.14 15.33
CA ASP A 58 -11.16 -19.56 14.96
C ASP A 58 -11.68 -20.50 16.07
N ALA A 59 -13.01 -20.54 16.25
CA ALA A 59 -13.67 -21.40 17.23
C ALA A 59 -15.08 -21.83 16.79
N ASP A 60 -15.44 -23.07 17.14
CA ASP A 60 -16.73 -23.73 16.85
C ASP A 60 -17.93 -23.15 17.63
N SER A 61 -17.71 -22.16 18.48
CA SER A 61 -18.75 -21.55 19.34
C SER A 61 -19.69 -20.58 18.61
N HIS A 62 -19.34 -20.14 17.40
CA HIS A 62 -20.02 -19.04 16.71
C HIS A 62 -21.18 -19.51 15.84
N GLN A 63 -22.33 -18.83 15.90
CA GLN A 63 -23.50 -19.19 15.09
C GLN A 63 -23.43 -18.57 13.70
N ALA A 64 -23.98 -19.29 12.70
CA ALA A 64 -23.96 -18.85 11.29
C ALA A 64 -24.64 -17.48 11.03
N GLY A 65 -25.47 -16.99 11.96
CA GLY A 65 -26.09 -15.65 11.88
C GLY A 65 -25.24 -14.52 12.47
N GLU A 66 -24.17 -14.82 13.20
CA GLU A 66 -23.32 -13.86 13.92
C GLU A 66 -22.01 -13.56 13.16
N LEU A 67 -21.65 -14.41 12.18
CA LEU A 67 -20.32 -14.42 11.55
C LEU A 67 -19.91 -13.12 10.86
N LEU A 68 -20.83 -12.44 10.15
CA LEU A 68 -20.50 -11.18 9.47
C LEU A 68 -20.26 -10.03 10.46
N ASP A 69 -20.98 -10.00 11.57
CA ASP A 69 -20.80 -8.98 12.60
C ASP A 69 -19.51 -9.23 13.39
N LEU A 70 -19.21 -10.48 13.73
CA LEU A 70 -17.91 -10.88 14.31
C LEU A 70 -16.72 -10.51 13.41
N LEU A 71 -16.82 -10.77 12.10
CA LEU A 71 -15.79 -10.38 11.13
C LEU A 71 -15.68 -8.86 10.97
N ARG A 72 -16.80 -8.14 10.91
CA ARG A 72 -16.84 -6.67 10.85
C ARG A 72 -16.15 -6.06 12.06
N ASP A 73 -16.53 -6.47 13.26
CA ASP A 73 -16.05 -5.90 14.51
C ASP A 73 -14.54 -6.14 14.66
N ALA A 74 -14.05 -7.36 14.43
CA ALA A 74 -12.62 -7.68 14.49
C ALA A 74 -11.78 -6.91 13.43
N VAL A 75 -12.33 -6.68 12.23
CA VAL A 75 -11.66 -5.89 11.18
C VAL A 75 -11.69 -4.39 11.52
N GLN A 76 -12.75 -3.88 12.13
CA GLN A 76 -12.85 -2.49 12.56
C GLN A 76 -11.97 -2.19 13.80
N GLU A 77 -11.81 -3.15 14.72
CA GLU A 77 -10.81 -3.10 15.78
C GLU A 77 -9.39 -3.04 15.18
N ALA A 78 -9.03 -3.98 14.29
CA ALA A 78 -7.74 -3.99 13.63
C ALA A 78 -7.45 -2.67 12.88
N HIS A 79 -8.44 -2.13 12.15
CA HIS A 79 -8.32 -0.83 11.48
C HIS A 79 -8.06 0.33 12.46
N SER A 80 -8.74 0.33 13.61
CA SER A 80 -8.60 1.37 14.65
C SER A 80 -7.22 1.32 15.31
N ASP A 81 -6.70 0.11 15.57
CA ASP A 81 -5.35 -0.07 16.12
C ASP A 81 -4.26 0.26 15.09
N LEU A 82 -4.48 -0.02 13.79
CA LEU A 82 -3.57 0.39 12.71
C LEU A 82 -3.48 1.93 12.56
N ILE A 83 -4.62 2.63 12.61
CA ILE A 83 -4.64 4.12 12.63
C ILE A 83 -3.88 4.65 13.85
N SER A 84 -4.10 4.04 15.02
CA SER A 84 -3.45 4.44 16.27
C SER A 84 -1.92 4.25 16.17
N LEU A 85 -1.47 3.11 15.66
CA LEU A 85 -0.04 2.82 15.41
C LEU A 85 0.60 3.80 14.42
N SER A 86 -0.08 4.12 13.32
CA SER A 86 0.37 5.12 12.34
C SER A 86 0.36 6.56 12.86
N SER A 87 -0.47 6.85 13.87
CA SER A 87 -0.58 8.19 14.47
C SER A 87 0.48 8.43 15.56
N ASP A 88 0.74 7.42 16.39
CA ASP A 88 1.72 7.49 17.47
C ASP A 88 3.17 7.39 16.96
N ASN A 89 3.40 6.76 15.81
CA ASN A 89 4.74 6.46 15.29
C ASN A 89 4.94 7.02 13.87
N PRO A 90 5.63 8.16 13.69
CA PRO A 90 5.87 8.75 12.37
C PRO A 90 6.61 7.85 11.37
N ASP A 91 7.42 6.90 11.85
CA ASP A 91 8.10 5.91 11.01
C ASP A 91 7.14 4.84 10.43
N LEU A 92 5.91 4.76 10.96
CA LEU A 92 4.80 3.93 10.48
C LEU A 92 3.73 4.76 9.73
N ALA A 93 4.01 6.00 9.34
CA ALA A 93 3.05 6.81 8.59
C ALA A 93 2.68 6.14 7.24
N GLY A 94 1.38 5.94 6.99
CA GLY A 94 0.89 5.20 5.83
C GLY A 94 0.98 3.67 6.00
N LEU A 95 0.90 3.18 7.24
CA LEU A 95 0.69 1.77 7.58
C LEU A 95 -0.67 1.31 7.03
N GLY A 96 -0.70 0.22 6.27
CA GLY A 96 -1.98 -0.37 5.86
C GLY A 96 -1.87 -1.80 5.36
N THR A 97 -3.02 -2.46 5.22
CA THR A 97 -3.06 -3.85 4.72
C THR A 97 -4.39 -4.16 4.04
N THR A 98 -4.37 -5.08 3.08
CA THR A 98 -5.59 -5.76 2.61
C THR A 98 -6.09 -6.73 3.69
N CYS A 99 -7.31 -7.23 3.54
CA CYS A 99 -7.81 -8.34 4.34
C CYS A 99 -8.86 -9.11 3.55
N ILE A 100 -8.65 -10.43 3.38
CA ILE A 100 -9.74 -11.37 3.11
C ILE A 100 -9.82 -12.34 4.27
N ALA A 101 -10.98 -12.41 4.90
CA ALA A 101 -11.30 -13.41 5.91
C ALA A 101 -12.51 -14.24 5.45
N VAL A 102 -12.42 -15.57 5.56
CA VAL A 102 -13.53 -16.51 5.38
C VAL A 102 -13.72 -17.28 6.67
N MET A 103 -14.90 -17.18 7.29
CA MET A 103 -15.26 -17.80 8.56
C MET A 103 -16.39 -18.82 8.36
N ARG A 104 -16.28 -19.99 9.00
CA ARG A 104 -17.15 -21.15 8.81
C ARG A 104 -17.94 -21.50 10.08
N SER A 105 -19.26 -21.63 9.94
CA SER A 105 -20.14 -22.25 10.95
C SER A 105 -21.22 -23.09 10.28
N GLY A 106 -21.44 -24.31 10.77
CA GLY A 106 -22.32 -25.28 10.11
C GLY A 106 -21.89 -25.54 8.66
N ASN A 107 -22.81 -25.34 7.71
CA ASN A 107 -22.55 -25.36 6.26
C ASN A 107 -22.44 -23.96 5.62
N LYS A 108 -22.21 -22.90 6.41
CA LYS A 108 -22.12 -21.52 5.92
C LYS A 108 -20.70 -20.99 6.02
N LEU A 109 -20.31 -20.26 4.97
CA LEU A 109 -19.10 -19.45 4.92
C LEU A 109 -19.54 -17.98 4.88
N ALA A 110 -19.14 -17.19 5.87
CA ALA A 110 -19.16 -15.74 5.79
C ALA A 110 -17.80 -15.27 5.27
N MET A 111 -17.78 -14.27 4.41
CA MET A 111 -16.57 -13.67 3.86
C MET A 111 -16.65 -12.14 3.93
N VAL A 112 -15.58 -11.53 4.41
CA VAL A 112 -15.32 -10.08 4.29
C VAL A 112 -14.06 -9.85 3.47
N HIS A 113 -14.04 -8.79 2.68
CA HIS A 113 -12.95 -8.44 1.77
C HIS A 113 -12.68 -6.94 1.73
N VAL A 114 -11.41 -6.56 1.75
CA VAL A 114 -10.92 -5.23 1.40
C VAL A 114 -9.53 -5.30 0.77
N GLY A 115 -9.33 -4.62 -0.36
CA GLY A 115 -8.06 -4.56 -1.10
C GLY A 115 -8.08 -5.29 -2.45
N ASP A 116 -6.92 -5.67 -2.96
CA ASP A 116 -6.72 -6.31 -4.27
C ASP A 116 -6.12 -7.72 -4.22
N SER A 117 -5.85 -8.22 -3.00
CA SER A 117 -5.82 -9.66 -2.74
C SER A 117 -7.13 -10.31 -3.20
N ARG A 118 -7.09 -11.59 -3.60
CA ARG A 118 -8.22 -12.25 -4.27
C ARG A 118 -8.65 -13.55 -3.61
N ALA A 119 -9.96 -13.79 -3.57
CA ALA A 119 -10.54 -15.10 -3.32
C ALA A 119 -11.04 -15.72 -4.63
N TYR A 120 -10.74 -17.00 -4.85
CA TYR A 120 -11.26 -17.81 -5.94
C TYR A 120 -11.98 -19.04 -5.38
N LEU A 121 -13.06 -19.43 -6.06
CA LEU A 121 -13.79 -20.69 -5.86
C LEU A 121 -13.65 -21.54 -7.13
N LEU A 122 -13.15 -22.76 -6.99
CA LEU A 122 -13.28 -23.83 -7.97
C LEU A 122 -14.46 -24.72 -7.58
N ARG A 123 -15.48 -24.78 -8.44
CA ARG A 123 -16.64 -25.66 -8.31
C ARG A 123 -16.99 -26.22 -9.69
N ASP A 124 -17.37 -27.49 -9.79
CA ASP A 124 -17.74 -28.15 -11.05
C ASP A 124 -16.73 -27.96 -12.21
N SER A 125 -15.43 -27.86 -11.86
CA SER A 125 -14.29 -27.52 -12.73
C SER A 125 -14.27 -26.10 -13.31
N GLU A 126 -15.13 -25.19 -12.88
CA GLU A 126 -15.11 -23.76 -13.21
C GLU A 126 -14.45 -22.94 -12.09
N LEU A 127 -13.40 -22.17 -12.43
CA LEU A 127 -12.76 -21.24 -11.50
C LEU A 127 -13.41 -19.85 -11.60
N THR A 128 -14.06 -19.42 -10.52
CA THR A 128 -14.68 -18.10 -10.38
C THR A 128 -13.90 -17.23 -9.40
N GLN A 129 -13.55 -16.01 -9.78
CA GLN A 129 -13.09 -15.00 -8.82
C GLN A 129 -14.29 -14.48 -8.01
N VAL A 130 -14.16 -14.48 -6.68
CA VAL A 130 -15.27 -14.26 -5.73
C VAL A 130 -15.24 -12.84 -5.12
N THR A 131 -14.07 -12.21 -5.10
CA THR A 131 -13.87 -10.80 -4.69
C THR A 131 -13.72 -9.87 -5.89
N THR A 132 -14.07 -8.59 -5.72
CA THR A 132 -13.71 -7.52 -6.66
C THR A 132 -12.49 -6.78 -6.13
N ASP A 133 -11.46 -6.60 -6.96
CA ASP A 133 -10.25 -5.87 -6.61
C ASP A 133 -10.58 -4.39 -6.30
N HIS A 134 -10.24 -3.89 -5.10
CA HIS A 134 -10.42 -2.47 -4.73
C HIS A 134 -9.32 -1.58 -5.30
N THR A 135 -8.99 -1.73 -6.59
CA THR A 135 -7.99 -0.94 -7.30
C THR A 135 -8.61 0.18 -8.13
N PHE A 136 -7.79 1.20 -8.41
CA PHE A 136 -8.13 2.28 -9.32
C PHE A 136 -8.47 1.76 -10.74
N VAL A 137 -7.87 0.65 -11.18
CA VAL A 137 -8.13 0.12 -12.51
C VAL A 137 -9.43 -0.67 -12.61
N GLU A 138 -9.83 -1.44 -11.59
CA GLU A 138 -11.14 -2.11 -11.65
C GLU A 138 -12.28 -1.09 -11.49
N TYR A 139 -12.12 -0.03 -10.68
CA TYR A 139 -13.05 1.11 -10.71
C TYR A 139 -13.20 1.75 -12.11
N LEU A 140 -12.10 1.85 -12.87
CA LEU A 140 -12.16 2.31 -14.26
C LEU A 140 -12.80 1.29 -15.21
N VAL A 141 -12.76 -0.01 -14.91
CA VAL A 141 -13.46 -1.07 -15.66
C VAL A 141 -14.96 -1.04 -15.35
N GLU A 142 -15.35 -1.01 -14.08
CA GLU A 142 -16.75 -0.91 -13.63
C GLU A 142 -17.45 0.33 -14.19
N THR A 143 -16.75 1.47 -14.20
CA THR A 143 -17.28 2.72 -14.78
C THR A 143 -17.17 2.80 -16.32
N GLY A 144 -16.77 1.71 -16.99
CA GLY A 144 -16.70 1.61 -18.44
C GLY A 144 -15.64 2.50 -19.11
N ARG A 145 -14.65 2.98 -18.35
CA ARG A 145 -13.57 3.85 -18.82
C ARG A 145 -12.36 3.09 -19.34
N LEU A 146 -12.18 1.84 -18.90
CA LEU A 146 -11.19 0.88 -19.41
C LEU A 146 -11.85 -0.47 -19.71
N THR A 147 -11.26 -1.24 -20.62
CA THR A 147 -11.50 -2.68 -20.70
C THR A 147 -10.55 -3.45 -19.78
N ARG A 148 -10.90 -4.69 -19.39
CA ARG A 148 -10.03 -5.55 -18.57
C ARG A 148 -8.63 -5.76 -19.18
N ASP A 149 -8.53 -5.86 -20.51
CA ASP A 149 -7.25 -5.94 -21.22
C ASP A 149 -6.43 -4.65 -21.19
N GLN A 150 -7.04 -3.49 -20.94
CA GLN A 150 -6.34 -2.23 -20.71
C GLN A 150 -5.91 -2.13 -19.23
N ALA A 151 -6.79 -2.47 -18.29
CA ALA A 151 -6.52 -2.48 -16.85
C ALA A 151 -5.28 -3.34 -16.51
N ARG A 152 -5.20 -4.58 -17.04
CA ARG A 152 -4.06 -5.50 -16.89
C ARG A 152 -2.69 -4.90 -17.28
N ARG A 153 -2.66 -3.89 -18.17
CA ARG A 153 -1.46 -3.23 -18.68
C ARG A 153 -1.30 -1.77 -18.22
N HIS A 154 -2.17 -1.31 -17.32
CA HIS A 154 -2.17 0.08 -16.88
C HIS A 154 -1.00 0.35 -15.92
N PRO A 155 -0.32 1.52 -15.99
CA PRO A 155 0.77 1.85 -15.07
C PRO A 155 0.34 1.88 -13.59
N GLN A 156 -0.91 2.28 -13.33
CA GLN A 156 -1.48 2.40 -11.98
C GLN A 156 -2.37 1.19 -11.60
N ARG A 157 -2.03 -0.03 -12.04
CA ARG A 157 -2.87 -1.22 -11.76
C ARG A 157 -2.89 -1.60 -10.27
N SER A 158 -1.74 -1.59 -9.60
CA SER A 158 -1.59 -1.83 -8.15
C SER A 158 -1.76 -0.53 -7.33
N VAL A 159 -2.68 0.35 -7.74
CA VAL A 159 -3.06 1.53 -6.93
C VAL A 159 -4.38 1.21 -6.25
N LEU A 160 -4.30 0.94 -4.95
CA LEU A 160 -5.43 0.64 -4.09
C LEU A 160 -6.32 1.86 -3.83
N LEU A 161 -7.61 1.62 -3.60
CA LEU A 161 -8.64 2.61 -3.23
C LEU A 161 -9.24 2.34 -1.84
N ARG A 162 -9.08 1.13 -1.30
CA ARG A 162 -9.55 0.73 0.03
C ARG A 162 -8.56 -0.26 0.65
N VAL A 163 -8.26 -0.07 1.93
CA VAL A 163 -7.36 -0.88 2.78
C VAL A 163 -7.70 -0.61 4.25
N LEU A 164 -7.17 -1.42 5.16
CA LEU A 164 -7.13 -1.08 6.59
C LEU A 164 -5.99 -0.08 6.86
N GLY A 165 -6.14 0.80 7.85
CA GLY A 165 -5.09 1.72 8.34
C GLY A 165 -4.95 3.09 7.66
N ASP A 166 -5.35 3.24 6.39
CA ASP A 166 -5.02 4.42 5.56
C ASP A 166 -5.80 5.71 5.87
N ALA A 167 -7.05 5.61 6.34
CA ALA A 167 -7.93 6.77 6.55
C ALA A 167 -8.86 6.61 7.77
N GLU A 168 -9.08 7.70 8.51
CA GLU A 168 -9.98 7.76 9.67
C GLU A 168 -11.45 7.44 9.29
N GLY A 169 -12.04 6.39 9.89
CA GLY A 169 -13.48 6.15 9.79
C GLY A 169 -13.94 4.71 10.05
N GLU A 170 -15.06 4.36 9.44
CA GLU A 170 -15.56 2.99 9.32
C GLU A 170 -15.05 2.37 8.00
N VAL A 171 -14.62 1.11 8.04
CA VAL A 171 -14.12 0.43 6.83
C VAL A 171 -15.28 0.03 5.91
N GLN A 172 -15.19 0.38 4.63
CA GLN A 172 -16.06 -0.17 3.59
C GLN A 172 -15.59 -1.58 3.19
N LEU A 173 -16.16 -2.59 3.85
CA LEU A 173 -15.95 -4.00 3.52
C LEU A 173 -16.93 -4.46 2.42
N ASP A 174 -16.45 -5.32 1.53
CA ASP A 174 -17.33 -6.11 0.67
C ASP A 174 -17.66 -7.43 1.41
N GLU A 175 -18.96 -7.73 1.54
CA GLU A 175 -19.46 -8.77 2.45
C GLU A 175 -20.33 -9.80 1.73
N SER A 176 -20.25 -11.06 2.17
CA SER A 176 -21.10 -12.12 1.61
C SER A 176 -21.21 -13.35 2.52
N ILE A 177 -22.37 -14.01 2.49
CA ILE A 177 -22.57 -15.35 3.05
C ILE A 177 -22.86 -16.33 1.90
N ARG A 178 -22.18 -17.48 1.90
CA ARG A 178 -22.39 -18.58 0.94
C ARG A 178 -22.65 -19.89 1.68
N GLU A 179 -23.21 -20.85 0.95
CA GLU A 179 -23.25 -22.24 1.38
C GLU A 179 -22.00 -22.96 0.88
N ALA A 180 -21.25 -23.54 1.81
CA ALA A 180 -20.15 -24.45 1.53
C ALA A 180 -20.74 -25.79 1.06
N VAL A 181 -20.33 -26.22 -0.13
CA VAL A 181 -20.74 -27.49 -0.74
C VAL A 181 -19.53 -28.43 -0.73
N PRO A 182 -19.67 -29.68 -0.25
CA PRO A 182 -18.60 -30.68 -0.34
C PRO A 182 -18.05 -30.81 -1.76
N GLY A 183 -16.74 -30.72 -1.91
CA GLY A 183 -16.05 -30.62 -3.20
C GLY A 183 -15.76 -29.19 -3.67
N ASP A 184 -16.22 -28.15 -2.98
CA ASP A 184 -15.72 -26.78 -3.17
C ASP A 184 -14.23 -26.72 -2.81
N ARG A 185 -13.42 -26.14 -3.70
CA ARG A 185 -12.05 -25.75 -3.40
C ARG A 185 -11.90 -24.24 -3.48
N TRP A 186 -11.31 -23.65 -2.45
CA TRP A 186 -11.09 -22.22 -2.33
C TRP A 186 -9.60 -21.89 -2.30
N LEU A 187 -9.25 -20.72 -2.86
CA LEU A 187 -7.93 -20.11 -2.79
C LEU A 187 -8.07 -18.63 -2.40
N LEU A 188 -7.39 -18.22 -1.34
CA LEU A 188 -7.08 -16.81 -1.06
C LEU A 188 -5.62 -16.55 -1.49
N CYS A 189 -5.33 -15.43 -2.15
CA CYS A 189 -3.96 -15.06 -2.53
C CYS A 189 -3.67 -13.54 -2.53
N SER A 190 -2.42 -13.14 -2.28
CA SER A 190 -1.91 -11.76 -2.50
C SER A 190 -1.72 -11.43 -4.00
N ASP A 191 -1.43 -10.16 -4.29
CA ASP A 191 -1.18 -9.68 -5.67
C ASP A 191 0.05 -10.38 -6.30
N GLY A 192 1.04 -10.76 -5.49
CA GLY A 192 2.24 -11.47 -5.92
C GLY A 192 2.03 -12.88 -6.49
N LEU A 193 0.85 -13.50 -6.29
CA LEU A 193 0.44 -14.64 -7.13
C LEU A 193 -0.29 -14.17 -8.39
N SER A 194 -1.36 -13.39 -8.20
CA SER A 194 -2.38 -13.18 -9.24
C SER A 194 -2.10 -12.03 -10.22
N GLY A 195 -0.98 -11.32 -10.02
CA GLY A 195 -0.34 -10.42 -10.96
C GLY A 195 0.59 -11.14 -11.96
N PRO A 196 1.54 -11.99 -11.52
CA PRO A 196 2.43 -12.74 -12.43
C PRO A 196 1.86 -14.07 -12.96
N VAL A 197 0.97 -14.76 -12.24
CA VAL A 197 0.36 -16.03 -12.66
C VAL A 197 -1.08 -15.81 -13.10
N SER A 198 -1.49 -16.40 -14.23
CA SER A 198 -2.82 -16.18 -14.79
C SER A 198 -3.89 -17.06 -14.13
N ALA A 199 -5.15 -16.62 -14.18
CA ALA A 199 -6.28 -17.33 -13.59
C ALA A 199 -6.50 -18.73 -14.21
N GLU A 200 -6.16 -18.88 -15.49
CA GLU A 200 -6.20 -20.16 -16.20
C GLU A 200 -5.18 -21.14 -15.60
N THR A 201 -3.92 -20.72 -15.40
CA THR A 201 -2.88 -21.54 -14.74
C THR A 201 -3.20 -21.83 -13.28
N ILE A 202 -3.77 -20.86 -12.54
CA ILE A 202 -4.25 -21.06 -11.17
C ILE A 202 -5.34 -22.15 -11.14
N GLY A 203 -6.30 -22.09 -12.06
CA GLY A 203 -7.37 -23.08 -12.20
C GLY A 203 -6.85 -24.48 -12.54
N GLU A 204 -5.87 -24.59 -13.46
CA GLU A 204 -5.21 -25.86 -13.78
C GLU A 204 -4.57 -26.51 -12.54
N VAL A 205 -3.85 -25.75 -11.70
CA VAL A 205 -3.25 -26.29 -10.46
C VAL A 205 -4.31 -26.71 -9.45
N LEU A 206 -5.31 -25.85 -9.19
CA LEU A 206 -6.39 -26.13 -8.25
C LEU A 206 -7.21 -27.37 -8.65
N ALA A 207 -7.35 -27.64 -9.95
CA ALA A 207 -8.11 -28.78 -10.48
C ALA A 207 -7.29 -30.09 -10.64
N THR A 208 -5.96 -30.05 -10.58
CA THR A 208 -5.11 -31.24 -10.87
C THR A 208 -4.29 -31.76 -9.70
N VAL A 209 -4.04 -30.95 -8.66
CA VAL A 209 -3.25 -31.35 -7.49
C VAL A 209 -4.18 -31.65 -6.33
N GLU A 210 -4.23 -32.88 -5.82
CA GLU A 210 -5.22 -33.28 -4.81
C GLU A 210 -5.02 -32.64 -3.44
N ASP A 211 -3.78 -32.46 -2.97
CA ASP A 211 -3.47 -31.98 -1.62
C ASP A 211 -3.38 -30.43 -1.55
N PRO A 212 -4.12 -29.74 -0.65
CA PRO A 212 -4.03 -28.29 -0.47
C PRO A 212 -2.62 -27.76 -0.19
N GLY A 213 -1.79 -28.55 0.50
CA GLY A 213 -0.38 -28.20 0.74
C GLY A 213 0.41 -28.13 -0.56
N GLN A 214 0.36 -29.19 -1.36
CA GLN A 214 1.00 -29.28 -2.67
C GLN A 214 0.45 -28.25 -3.68
N VAL A 215 -0.86 -27.95 -3.66
CA VAL A 215 -1.44 -26.82 -4.40
C VAL A 215 -0.72 -25.53 -4.01
N GLY A 216 -0.63 -25.24 -2.72
CA GLY A 216 0.04 -24.05 -2.21
C GLY A 216 1.51 -23.98 -2.65
N ASP A 217 2.27 -25.05 -2.42
CA ASP A 217 3.69 -25.16 -2.78
C ASP A 217 3.93 -24.96 -4.30
N GLN A 218 3.05 -25.51 -5.15
CA GLN A 218 3.13 -25.35 -6.60
C GLN A 218 2.74 -23.93 -7.07
N LEU A 219 1.77 -23.27 -6.43
CA LEU A 219 1.41 -21.88 -6.75
C LEU A 219 2.53 -20.90 -6.37
N ILE A 220 3.19 -21.08 -5.22
CA ILE A 220 4.39 -20.31 -4.85
C ILE A 220 5.49 -20.49 -5.91
N ASP A 221 5.83 -21.74 -6.26
CA ASP A 221 6.92 -22.00 -7.20
C ASP A 221 6.63 -21.48 -8.62
N LEU A 222 5.35 -21.43 -9.04
CA LEU A 222 4.94 -20.76 -10.29
C LEU A 222 5.15 -19.24 -10.24
N ALA A 223 4.78 -18.57 -9.14
CA ALA A 223 5.01 -17.13 -8.98
C ALA A 223 6.51 -16.77 -8.96
N LEU A 224 7.32 -17.60 -8.28
CA LEU A 224 8.78 -17.47 -8.27
C LEU A 224 9.39 -17.68 -9.67
N ARG A 225 8.93 -18.69 -10.42
CA ARG A 225 9.35 -18.94 -11.81
C ARG A 225 8.94 -17.82 -12.77
N ALA A 226 7.81 -17.16 -12.54
CA ALA A 226 7.38 -15.98 -13.27
C ALA A 226 8.18 -14.70 -12.91
N GLY A 227 9.07 -14.79 -11.92
CA GLY A 227 10.05 -13.76 -11.56
C GLY A 227 10.05 -13.36 -10.09
N GLY A 228 9.09 -13.83 -9.29
CA GLY A 228 8.92 -13.48 -7.88
C GLY A 228 9.00 -11.96 -7.62
N PRO A 229 8.21 -11.13 -8.33
CA PRO A 229 8.34 -9.67 -8.27
C PRO A 229 7.95 -9.09 -6.91
N ASP A 230 7.15 -9.83 -6.14
CA ASP A 230 6.59 -9.41 -4.87
C ASP A 230 6.55 -10.53 -3.83
N ASN A 231 6.11 -10.20 -2.61
CA ASN A 231 5.72 -11.19 -1.62
C ASN A 231 4.54 -12.02 -2.16
N VAL A 232 4.52 -13.32 -1.86
CA VAL A 232 3.49 -14.20 -2.40
C VAL A 232 2.97 -15.16 -1.34
N THR A 233 1.68 -15.07 -1.05
CA THR A 233 0.98 -15.84 -0.02
C THR A 233 -0.26 -16.46 -0.60
N VAL A 234 -0.54 -17.69 -0.17
CA VAL A 234 -1.72 -18.46 -0.55
C VAL A 234 -2.30 -19.17 0.66
N VAL A 235 -3.63 -19.17 0.77
CA VAL A 235 -4.38 -20.05 1.69
C VAL A 235 -5.35 -20.86 0.85
N VAL A 236 -5.16 -22.17 0.82
CA VAL A 236 -5.97 -23.13 0.07
C VAL A 236 -6.82 -23.91 1.08
N PHE A 237 -8.12 -24.05 0.80
CA PHE A 237 -8.97 -24.92 1.60
C PHE A 237 -10.05 -25.64 0.80
N ASP A 238 -10.28 -26.90 1.17
CA ASP A 238 -11.31 -27.76 0.61
C ASP A 238 -12.46 -27.90 1.60
N VAL A 239 -13.69 -27.78 1.11
CA VAL A 239 -14.88 -28.20 1.84
C VAL A 239 -15.05 -29.69 1.65
N VAL A 240 -15.00 -30.46 2.73
CA VAL A 240 -15.28 -31.90 2.72
C VAL A 240 -16.52 -32.21 3.54
N ASP A 241 -17.22 -33.29 3.17
CA ASP A 241 -18.22 -33.92 4.06
C ASP A 241 -17.55 -34.35 5.38
N ASP A 242 -18.33 -34.27 6.47
CA ASP A 242 -18.02 -34.62 7.85
C ASP A 242 -16.80 -35.57 8.04
N ASP A 243 -15.61 -34.98 8.23
CA ASP A 243 -14.36 -35.75 8.29
C ASP A 243 -14.24 -36.42 9.68
N PRO A 244 -14.12 -37.76 9.77
CA PRO A 244 -13.97 -38.44 11.06
C PRO A 244 -12.63 -38.14 11.75
N GLN A 245 -11.67 -37.50 11.08
CA GLN A 245 -10.45 -36.95 11.68
C GLN A 245 -10.23 -35.53 11.13
N PRO A 246 -11.02 -34.54 11.58
CA PRO A 246 -10.95 -33.19 11.05
C PRO A 246 -9.59 -32.57 11.39
N GLN A 247 -9.03 -31.80 10.46
CA GLN A 247 -7.78 -31.08 10.67
C GLN A 247 -8.00 -30.00 11.75
N THR A 248 -7.25 -30.08 12.85
CA THR A 248 -7.31 -29.10 13.97
C THR A 248 -6.07 -28.23 14.10
N ASP A 249 -4.97 -28.59 13.44
CA ASP A 249 -3.71 -27.86 13.54
C ASP A 249 -3.77 -26.56 12.74
N THR A 250 -3.58 -25.43 13.43
CA THR A 250 -3.64 -24.09 12.83
C THR A 250 -2.29 -23.71 12.21
N GLN A 251 -2.33 -23.12 11.02
CA GLN A 251 -1.14 -22.70 10.27
C GLN A 251 -1.09 -21.18 10.23
N ILE A 252 0.07 -20.60 10.60
CA ILE A 252 0.34 -19.16 10.49
C ILE A 252 1.58 -18.97 9.63
N VAL A 253 1.52 -18.08 8.64
CA VAL A 253 2.58 -17.83 7.67
C VAL A 253 2.86 -16.34 7.51
N GLY A 254 4.00 -16.00 6.88
CA GLY A 254 4.40 -14.62 6.61
C GLY A 254 4.80 -13.84 7.87
N SER A 255 4.47 -12.55 7.89
CA SER A 255 4.90 -11.57 8.88
C SER A 255 4.38 -11.90 10.28
N ALA A 256 3.12 -12.32 10.40
CA ALA A 256 2.52 -12.79 11.65
C ALA A 256 3.31 -13.95 12.29
N ALA A 257 3.73 -14.94 11.50
CA ALA A 257 4.55 -16.05 11.99
C ALA A 257 5.92 -15.57 12.47
N ASN A 258 6.57 -14.70 11.68
CA ASN A 258 7.86 -14.08 12.02
C ASN A 258 7.76 -13.17 13.26
N ARG A 259 6.65 -12.48 13.48
CA ARG A 259 6.38 -11.63 14.66
C ARG A 259 6.15 -12.49 15.90
N ARG A 260 5.33 -13.54 15.80
CA ARG A 260 5.11 -14.51 16.88
C ARG A 260 6.40 -15.21 17.31
N ALA A 261 7.25 -15.61 16.37
CA ALA A 261 8.57 -16.19 16.65
C ALA A 261 9.49 -15.20 17.39
N ARG A 262 9.59 -13.95 16.91
CA ARG A 262 10.34 -12.85 17.57
C ARG A 262 9.87 -12.65 19.02
N LEU A 263 8.57 -12.61 19.26
CA LEU A 263 7.98 -12.41 20.60
C LEU A 263 8.25 -13.59 21.53
N HIS A 264 8.13 -14.84 21.08
CA HIS A 264 8.48 -16.01 21.89
C HIS A 264 9.98 -16.06 22.24
N GLN A 265 10.88 -15.66 21.33
CA GLN A 265 12.31 -15.60 21.61
C GLN A 265 12.66 -14.51 22.63
N ALA A 266 12.02 -13.34 22.54
CA ALA A 266 12.15 -12.28 23.54
C ALA A 266 11.62 -12.71 24.92
N ALA A 267 10.45 -13.35 24.97
CA ALA A 267 9.81 -13.80 26.21
C ALA A 267 10.58 -14.93 26.93
N THR A 268 11.28 -15.79 26.17
CA THR A 268 12.16 -16.83 26.71
C THR A 268 13.55 -16.32 27.10
N GLY A 269 13.84 -15.03 26.91
CA GLY A 269 15.04 -14.36 27.40
C GLY A 269 16.34 -14.76 26.70
N ASN A 270 16.26 -15.50 25.59
CA ASN A 270 17.43 -16.14 24.96
C ASN A 270 18.19 -15.16 24.04
N ASN A 271 18.67 -14.05 24.61
CA ASN A 271 19.39 -12.96 23.95
C ASN A 271 20.87 -13.32 23.68
N SER A 272 21.12 -14.44 23.00
CA SER A 272 22.43 -14.75 22.43
C SER A 272 22.66 -13.89 21.17
N HIS A 273 23.38 -12.78 21.31
CA HIS A 273 23.98 -12.06 20.18
C HIS A 273 25.10 -12.90 19.56
N SER A 274 24.71 -13.84 18.70
CA SER A 274 25.60 -14.69 17.90
C SER A 274 24.94 -14.99 16.56
N SER A 275 25.67 -14.76 15.46
CA SER A 275 25.26 -15.18 14.12
C SER A 275 24.97 -16.68 14.08
N PRO A 276 24.06 -17.17 13.21
CA PRO A 276 23.73 -18.59 13.14
C PRO A 276 24.91 -19.41 12.58
N GLU A 277 25.62 -20.11 13.46
CA GLU A 277 26.24 -21.40 13.13
C GLU A 277 25.19 -22.52 13.28
N PRO A 278 25.24 -23.56 12.45
CA PRO A 278 24.26 -24.65 12.49
C PRO A 278 24.49 -25.59 13.68
N ALA A 279 23.40 -26.00 14.33
CA ALA A 279 23.41 -27.03 15.37
C ALA A 279 22.75 -28.33 14.88
N GLU A 280 23.15 -29.45 15.47
CA GLU A 280 22.83 -30.82 15.05
C GLU A 280 21.32 -31.18 15.08
N PRO A 281 20.86 -32.11 14.21
CA PRO A 281 19.46 -32.49 14.10
C PRO A 281 18.99 -33.49 15.16
N VAL A 282 17.72 -33.40 15.54
CA VAL A 282 17.01 -34.39 16.39
C VAL A 282 16.14 -35.31 15.52
N GLU A 283 15.85 -36.51 16.03
CA GLU A 283 15.35 -37.68 15.29
C GLU A 283 14.15 -37.42 14.35
N ALA A 284 14.31 -37.77 13.07
CA ALA A 284 13.28 -37.68 12.05
C ALA A 284 12.57 -39.03 11.83
N THR A 285 11.24 -39.04 11.85
CA THR A 285 10.40 -40.25 11.77
C THR A 285 10.03 -40.67 10.34
N THR A 286 10.56 -40.00 9.31
CA THR A 286 10.17 -40.21 7.91
C THR A 286 10.83 -41.43 7.25
N PRO A 287 10.26 -41.99 6.17
CA PRO A 287 10.88 -43.08 5.41
C PRO A 287 12.27 -42.74 4.86
N ALA A 288 12.50 -41.48 4.47
CA ALA A 288 13.79 -40.99 4.00
C ALA A 288 14.87 -41.02 5.10
N ALA A 289 14.52 -40.66 6.34
CA ALA A 289 15.44 -40.75 7.48
C ALA A 289 15.84 -42.20 7.78
N LYS A 290 14.90 -43.15 7.68
CA LYS A 290 15.21 -44.59 7.80
C LYS A 290 16.12 -45.11 6.69
N ALA A 291 15.98 -44.60 5.46
CA ALA A 291 16.90 -44.93 4.37
C ALA A 291 18.32 -44.42 4.63
N ALA A 292 18.47 -43.19 5.14
CA ALA A 292 19.77 -42.64 5.52
C ALA A 292 20.43 -43.43 6.67
N ALA A 293 19.67 -43.81 7.71
CA ALA A 293 20.17 -44.62 8.83
C ALA A 293 20.66 -46.03 8.39
N LEU A 294 20.04 -46.61 7.36
CA LEU A 294 20.45 -47.89 6.77
C LEU A 294 21.77 -47.79 5.98
N VAL A 295 22.09 -46.63 5.42
CA VAL A 295 23.39 -46.37 4.76
C VAL A 295 24.50 -46.12 5.80
N ALA A 296 24.17 -45.47 6.92
CA ALA A 296 25.12 -45.17 8.01
C ALA A 296 25.57 -46.41 8.82
N GLY A 297 25.00 -47.59 8.57
CA GLY A 297 25.30 -48.83 9.31
C GLY A 297 26.56 -49.59 8.87
N LEU A 298 27.28 -49.13 7.83
CA LEU A 298 28.42 -49.81 7.22
C LEU A 298 29.66 -48.90 7.13
N ASP A 299 30.36 -48.73 8.25
CA ASP A 299 31.81 -49.00 8.39
C ASP A 299 32.36 -48.44 9.71
N SER A 300 33.21 -49.21 10.40
CA SER A 300 33.73 -48.83 11.73
C SER A 300 35.19 -49.25 11.99
N THR A 301 36.08 -49.02 11.01
CA THR A 301 37.54 -49.00 11.25
C THR A 301 38.28 -48.09 10.24
N PRO A 302 39.06 -47.08 10.69
CA PRO A 302 39.84 -46.22 9.80
C PRO A 302 41.22 -46.83 9.45
N PRO A 303 41.66 -46.69 8.19
CA PRO A 303 42.99 -46.14 7.93
C PRO A 303 42.98 -45.19 6.68
N PRO A 304 44.13 -44.77 6.13
CA PRO A 304 44.75 -43.49 6.44
C PRO A 304 44.55 -42.41 5.35
N THR A 305 44.87 -41.17 5.73
CA THR A 305 44.82 -39.92 4.97
C THR A 305 45.20 -39.99 3.48
N ASP A 306 44.36 -39.41 2.63
CA ASP A 306 44.73 -38.93 1.29
C ASP A 306 44.45 -37.42 1.20
N THR A 307 45.42 -36.59 1.62
CA THR A 307 45.22 -35.14 1.80
C THR A 307 45.01 -34.36 0.51
N ALA A 308 45.18 -35.01 -0.65
CA ALA A 308 45.04 -34.38 -1.96
C ALA A 308 43.59 -34.01 -2.30
N GLU A 309 42.60 -34.83 -1.89
CA GLU A 309 41.20 -34.59 -2.25
C GLU A 309 40.55 -33.50 -1.39
N GLU A 310 40.85 -33.45 -0.08
CA GLU A 310 40.40 -32.35 0.79
C GLU A 310 41.00 -31.00 0.37
N GLU A 311 42.29 -30.93 0.03
CA GLU A 311 42.87 -29.69 -0.53
C GLU A 311 42.24 -29.33 -1.88
N ALA A 312 41.93 -30.29 -2.75
CA ALA A 312 41.27 -30.03 -4.03
C ALA A 312 39.85 -29.46 -3.86
N VAL A 313 39.03 -30.05 -2.98
CA VAL A 313 37.67 -29.57 -2.69
C VAL A 313 37.71 -28.20 -1.98
N ALA A 314 38.61 -28.01 -1.01
CA ALA A 314 38.80 -26.72 -0.35
C ALA A 314 39.28 -25.63 -1.33
N ALA A 315 40.15 -25.96 -2.28
CA ALA A 315 40.59 -25.03 -3.33
C ALA A 315 39.47 -24.69 -4.32
N GLN A 316 38.60 -25.65 -4.67
CA GLN A 316 37.42 -25.40 -5.51
C GLN A 316 36.44 -24.47 -4.79
N ALA A 317 36.09 -24.74 -3.54
CA ALA A 317 35.22 -23.87 -2.73
C ALA A 317 35.79 -22.44 -2.58
N ARG A 318 37.09 -22.31 -2.26
CA ARG A 318 37.78 -21.01 -2.14
C ARG A 318 37.81 -20.23 -3.45
N THR A 319 38.06 -20.90 -4.58
CA THR A 319 38.07 -20.24 -5.90
C THR A 319 36.66 -19.83 -6.37
N GLU A 320 35.60 -20.57 -6.00
CA GLU A 320 34.24 -20.17 -6.33
C GLU A 320 33.76 -18.97 -5.49
N LEU A 321 34.04 -18.97 -4.18
CA LEU A 321 33.76 -17.81 -3.31
C LEU A 321 34.51 -16.56 -3.79
N ALA A 322 35.76 -16.70 -4.24
CA ALA A 322 36.51 -15.61 -4.87
C ALA A 322 35.84 -15.10 -6.16
N ARG A 323 35.35 -15.99 -7.04
CA ARG A 323 34.60 -15.62 -8.25
C ARG A 323 33.31 -14.86 -7.91
N ARG A 324 32.56 -15.31 -6.90
CA ARG A 324 31.34 -14.64 -6.41
C ARG A 324 31.66 -13.22 -5.89
N ARG A 325 32.72 -13.07 -5.09
CA ARG A 325 33.19 -11.76 -4.58
C ARG A 325 33.66 -10.82 -5.69
N VAL A 326 34.40 -11.31 -6.69
CA VAL A 326 34.85 -10.52 -7.85
C VAL A 326 33.67 -10.07 -8.73
N ARG A 327 32.63 -10.90 -8.91
CA ARG A 327 31.40 -10.49 -9.63
C ARG A 327 30.70 -9.33 -8.90
N ARG A 328 30.47 -9.44 -7.58
CA ARG A 328 29.86 -8.36 -6.77
C ARG A 328 30.69 -7.06 -6.77
N LEU A 329 32.02 -7.17 -6.74
CA LEU A 329 32.90 -6.01 -6.82
C LEU A 329 32.84 -5.34 -8.21
N ARG A 330 32.79 -6.12 -9.29
CA ARG A 330 32.66 -5.60 -10.66
C ARG A 330 31.32 -4.92 -10.91
N SER A 331 30.21 -5.44 -10.39
CA SER A 331 28.91 -4.76 -10.49
C SER A 331 28.88 -3.47 -9.67
N ALA A 332 29.44 -3.46 -8.45
CA ALA A 332 29.55 -2.24 -7.64
C ALA A 332 30.41 -1.16 -8.33
N ILE A 333 31.54 -1.54 -8.95
CA ILE A 333 32.38 -0.62 -9.73
C ILE A 333 31.63 -0.12 -10.98
N ALA A 334 30.88 -0.96 -11.68
CA ALA A 334 30.09 -0.55 -12.83
C ALA A 334 28.99 0.46 -12.45
N SER A 335 28.27 0.24 -11.34
CA SER A 335 27.28 1.19 -10.82
C SER A 335 27.92 2.52 -10.38
N LEU A 336 29.11 2.48 -9.77
CA LEU A 336 29.86 3.68 -9.41
C LEU A 336 30.32 4.47 -10.64
N ILE A 337 30.79 3.79 -11.69
CA ILE A 337 31.15 4.42 -12.97
C ILE A 337 29.92 5.05 -13.64
N LEU A 338 28.76 4.37 -13.61
CA LEU A 338 27.51 4.91 -14.14
C LEU A 338 27.05 6.16 -13.38
N LEU A 339 27.14 6.14 -12.04
CA LEU A 339 26.83 7.30 -11.20
C LEU A 339 27.77 8.48 -11.48
N LEU A 340 29.07 8.23 -11.59
CA LEU A 340 30.07 9.25 -11.93
C LEU A 340 29.88 9.79 -13.37
N ALA A 341 29.45 8.96 -14.32
CA ALA A 341 29.12 9.38 -15.67
C ALA A 341 27.87 10.27 -15.71
N LEU A 342 26.82 9.93 -14.94
CA LEU A 342 25.63 10.76 -14.79
C LEU A 342 25.96 12.11 -14.15
N LEU A 343 26.67 12.12 -13.02
CA LEU A 343 27.14 13.35 -12.36
C LEU A 343 28.03 14.19 -13.28
N GLY A 344 28.93 13.56 -14.03
CA GLY A 344 29.77 14.21 -15.04
C GLY A 344 28.95 14.84 -16.18
N SER A 345 27.94 14.14 -16.70
CA SER A 345 27.04 14.69 -17.73
C SER A 345 26.20 15.85 -17.21
N GLY A 346 25.74 15.81 -15.96
CA GLY A 346 25.03 16.91 -15.31
C GLY A 346 25.93 18.14 -15.12
N ALA A 347 27.17 17.93 -14.67
CA ALA A 347 28.16 19.00 -14.52
C ALA A 347 28.55 19.62 -15.87
N LEU A 348 28.76 18.81 -16.91
CA LEU A 348 29.03 19.31 -18.27
C LEU A 348 27.82 20.04 -18.86
N GLY A 349 26.59 19.54 -18.65
CA GLY A 349 25.37 20.22 -19.04
C GLY A 349 25.21 21.58 -18.37
N TYR A 350 25.44 21.65 -17.06
CA TYR A 350 25.42 22.91 -16.29
C TYR A 350 26.54 23.87 -16.72
N GLN A 351 27.76 23.38 -16.93
CA GLN A 351 28.86 24.20 -17.45
C GLN A 351 28.55 24.75 -18.85
N TRP A 352 27.85 23.96 -19.69
CA TRP A 352 27.37 24.43 -20.99
C TRP A 352 26.27 25.48 -20.84
N THR A 353 25.27 25.33 -19.96
CA THR A 353 24.26 26.40 -19.75
C THR A 353 24.92 27.69 -19.27
N GLN A 354 25.86 27.63 -18.32
CA GLN A 354 26.61 28.80 -17.84
C GLN A 354 27.56 29.42 -18.89
N SER A 355 27.76 28.79 -20.07
CA SER A 355 28.49 29.40 -21.18
C SER A 355 27.63 30.34 -22.03
N GLN A 356 26.31 30.25 -21.93
CA GLN A 356 25.36 31.02 -22.74
C GLN A 356 24.96 32.33 -22.04
N TYR A 357 24.71 33.37 -22.84
CA TYR A 357 24.21 34.66 -22.37
C TYR A 357 23.01 35.07 -23.21
N TYR A 358 22.09 35.84 -22.64
CA TYR A 358 20.98 36.40 -23.40
C TYR A 358 20.53 37.76 -22.90
N VAL A 359 19.91 38.54 -23.79
CA VAL A 359 19.36 39.86 -23.50
C VAL A 359 17.83 39.82 -23.59
N THR A 360 17.16 40.33 -22.57
CA THR A 360 15.70 40.45 -22.50
C THR A 360 15.28 41.64 -21.62
N THR A 361 13.99 41.83 -21.40
CA THR A 361 13.42 42.91 -20.58
C THR A 361 13.09 42.44 -19.17
N LEU A 362 13.51 43.20 -18.15
CA LEU A 362 13.17 42.96 -16.75
C LEU A 362 12.69 44.28 -16.13
N ASN A 363 11.45 44.32 -15.61
CA ASN A 363 10.88 45.47 -14.89
C ASN A 363 11.01 46.82 -15.65
N GLY A 364 10.78 46.83 -16.98
CA GLY A 364 10.91 48.02 -17.82
C GLY A 364 12.34 48.41 -18.19
N GLN A 365 13.34 47.61 -17.84
CA GLN A 365 14.76 47.81 -18.14
C GLN A 365 15.33 46.69 -19.01
N ILE A 366 16.44 46.96 -19.69
CA ILE A 366 17.19 45.95 -20.45
C ILE A 366 18.08 45.17 -19.48
N ALA A 367 18.03 43.84 -19.55
CA ALA A 367 18.78 42.94 -18.68
C ALA A 367 19.56 41.88 -19.49
N ILE A 368 20.83 41.69 -19.12
CA ILE A 368 21.66 40.58 -19.58
C ILE A 368 21.65 39.49 -18.52
N TYR A 369 21.28 38.28 -18.93
CA TYR A 369 21.34 37.06 -18.14
C TYR A 369 22.48 36.15 -18.60
N GLN A 370 22.97 35.32 -17.70
CA GLN A 370 23.84 34.18 -17.98
C GLN A 370 23.09 32.89 -17.64
N GLY A 371 23.18 31.88 -18.51
CA GLY A 371 22.36 30.68 -18.45
C GLY A 371 21.36 30.57 -19.60
N ILE A 372 20.33 29.74 -19.41
CA ILE A 372 19.25 29.50 -20.39
C ILE A 372 17.91 29.99 -19.79
N PRO A 373 17.00 30.58 -20.58
CA PRO A 373 15.69 31.05 -20.11
C PRO A 373 14.71 29.89 -19.89
N GLN A 374 15.05 28.98 -18.98
CA GLN A 374 14.27 27.81 -18.57
C GLN A 374 14.44 27.57 -17.07
N SER A 375 13.42 27.00 -16.42
CA SER A 375 13.44 26.56 -15.02
C SER A 375 13.10 25.09 -14.92
N VAL A 376 13.63 24.42 -13.89
CA VAL A 376 13.37 23.00 -13.59
C VAL A 376 12.90 22.91 -12.14
N GLY A 377 11.59 22.80 -11.94
CA GLY A 377 10.97 22.92 -10.62
C GLY A 377 11.30 24.28 -9.97
N PRO A 378 11.83 24.31 -8.73
CA PRO A 378 12.18 25.56 -8.05
C PRO A 378 13.49 26.20 -8.54
N PHE A 379 14.25 25.56 -9.43
CA PHE A 379 15.57 26.02 -9.85
C PHE A 379 15.53 26.78 -11.19
N SER A 380 16.03 28.02 -11.20
CA SER A 380 16.31 28.75 -12.44
C SER A 380 17.65 28.29 -13.02
N LEU A 381 17.70 28.02 -14.34
CA LEU A 381 18.94 27.73 -15.06
C LEU A 381 19.65 28.99 -15.57
N SER A 382 19.22 30.17 -15.12
CA SER A 382 19.82 31.47 -15.44
C SER A 382 19.74 32.47 -14.28
N HIS A 383 20.65 33.46 -14.31
CA HIS A 383 20.70 34.56 -13.35
C HIS A 383 21.03 35.88 -14.07
N VAL A 384 20.62 37.01 -13.47
CA VAL A 384 20.93 38.35 -13.99
C VAL A 384 22.39 38.70 -13.74
N VAL A 385 23.10 39.13 -14.78
CA VAL A 385 24.50 39.59 -14.69
C VAL A 385 24.59 41.12 -14.71
N GLN A 386 23.76 41.79 -15.52
CA GLN A 386 23.83 43.24 -15.69
C GLN A 386 22.48 43.81 -16.13
N THR A 387 22.03 44.91 -15.52
CA THR A 387 20.86 45.69 -15.95
C THR A 387 21.27 47.08 -16.42
N TYR A 388 20.43 47.71 -17.23
CA TYR A 388 20.63 49.05 -17.78
C TYR A 388 19.42 49.92 -17.43
N SER A 389 19.62 50.88 -16.52
CA SER A 389 18.56 51.79 -16.06
C SER A 389 18.15 52.87 -17.07
N ARG A 390 18.98 53.07 -18.11
CA ARG A 390 18.65 53.77 -19.35
C ARG A 390 19.38 53.09 -20.51
N PRO A 391 18.80 53.07 -21.72
CA PRO A 391 17.43 53.49 -22.03
C PRO A 391 16.39 52.55 -21.39
N GLY A 392 15.24 53.11 -21.00
CA GLY A 392 14.07 52.32 -20.62
C GLY A 392 13.47 51.58 -21.81
N VAL A 393 12.64 50.56 -21.56
CA VAL A 393 11.92 49.84 -22.62
C VAL A 393 10.99 50.78 -23.40
N ASP A 394 10.43 51.79 -22.74
CA ASP A 394 9.56 52.81 -23.34
C ASP A 394 10.30 53.78 -24.29
N GLU A 395 11.64 53.78 -24.29
CA GLU A 395 12.48 54.59 -25.20
C GLU A 395 12.81 53.82 -26.50
N LEU A 396 12.51 52.52 -26.58
CA LEU A 396 12.87 51.63 -27.70
C LEU A 396 11.77 51.55 -28.77
N ASN A 397 12.16 51.35 -30.03
CA ASN A 397 11.20 51.02 -31.08
C ASN A 397 10.60 49.60 -30.92
N GLU A 398 9.36 49.42 -31.40
CA GLU A 398 8.59 48.16 -31.31
C GLU A 398 9.35 46.95 -31.90
N GLN A 399 10.20 47.17 -32.92
CA GLN A 399 10.92 46.10 -33.61
C GLN A 399 12.08 45.51 -32.80
N ILE A 400 12.67 46.29 -31.89
CA ILE A 400 13.66 45.78 -30.93
C ILE A 400 12.97 45.26 -29.67
N LEU A 401 11.91 45.92 -29.20
CA LEU A 401 11.09 45.47 -28.07
C LEU A 401 10.58 44.03 -28.31
N ALA A 402 9.94 43.77 -29.45
CA ALA A 402 9.45 42.43 -29.82
C ALA A 402 10.55 41.37 -30.07
N LYS A 403 11.83 41.76 -30.19
CA LYS A 403 12.98 40.84 -30.21
C LYS A 403 13.49 40.54 -28.80
N LEU A 404 13.51 41.53 -27.92
CA LEU A 404 13.92 41.37 -26.51
C LEU A 404 12.91 40.55 -25.70
N GLU A 405 11.61 40.70 -25.95
CA GLU A 405 10.57 39.81 -25.42
C GLU A 405 10.82 38.34 -25.76
N ARG A 406 11.22 38.08 -27.02
CA ARG A 406 11.53 36.72 -27.52
C ARG A 406 12.89 36.18 -27.07
N THR A 407 13.64 36.96 -26.29
CA THR A 407 14.99 36.68 -25.79
C THR A 407 16.05 36.56 -26.88
N VAL A 408 17.05 37.45 -26.86
CA VAL A 408 18.15 37.45 -27.84
C VAL A 408 19.37 36.73 -27.26
N GLN A 409 19.65 35.52 -27.76
CA GLN A 409 20.84 34.73 -27.40
C GLN A 409 22.14 35.39 -27.89
N GLN A 410 23.22 35.28 -27.10
CA GLN A 410 24.51 35.94 -27.32
C GLN A 410 25.68 35.00 -26.93
N PRO A 411 26.75 34.94 -27.73
CA PRO A 411 27.85 33.97 -27.53
C PRO A 411 28.81 34.35 -26.39
N SER A 412 28.72 35.56 -25.83
CA SER A 412 29.51 35.99 -24.67
C SER A 412 28.88 37.23 -23.99
N LEU A 413 29.31 37.51 -22.76
CA LEU A 413 28.92 38.73 -22.03
C LEU A 413 29.28 40.01 -22.80
N ASP A 414 30.44 40.05 -23.46
CA ASP A 414 30.86 41.24 -24.21
C ASP A 414 30.15 41.36 -25.56
N ALA A 415 29.75 40.25 -26.19
CA ALA A 415 28.83 40.29 -27.33
C ALA A 415 27.44 40.81 -26.92
N ALA A 416 26.93 40.39 -25.74
CA ALA A 416 25.69 40.91 -25.19
C ALA A 416 25.76 42.41 -24.86
N ARG A 417 26.86 42.87 -24.23
CA ARG A 417 27.14 44.29 -23.98
C ARG A 417 27.25 45.09 -25.28
N GLN A 418 27.88 44.54 -26.31
CA GLN A 418 27.99 45.18 -27.62
C GLN A 418 26.63 45.25 -28.31
N TYR A 419 25.82 44.19 -28.28
CA TYR A 419 24.46 44.17 -28.80
C TYR A 419 23.57 45.22 -28.14
N VAL A 420 23.65 45.36 -26.81
CA VAL A 420 22.99 46.46 -26.09
C VAL A 420 23.54 47.81 -26.57
N ARG A 421 24.86 47.99 -26.59
CA ARG A 421 25.49 49.28 -26.90
C ARG A 421 25.30 49.77 -28.35
N THR A 422 25.19 48.89 -29.33
CA THR A 422 24.89 49.27 -30.72
C THR A 422 23.43 49.00 -31.03
N THR A 423 23.04 47.75 -31.24
CA THR A 423 21.71 47.39 -31.76
C THR A 423 20.54 47.92 -30.93
N VAL A 424 20.67 48.02 -29.60
CA VAL A 424 19.59 48.56 -28.76
C VAL A 424 19.65 50.09 -28.62
N MET A 425 20.84 50.73 -28.69
CA MET A 425 20.95 52.21 -28.65
C MET A 425 20.63 52.85 -30.02
N ASP A 426 21.03 52.22 -31.11
CA ASP A 426 20.80 52.66 -32.50
C ASP A 426 19.31 52.51 -32.92
N ASN A 427 18.43 52.09 -32.01
CA ASN A 427 17.00 51.83 -32.22
C ASN A 427 16.10 52.54 -31.19
N LEU A 428 16.61 53.61 -30.57
CA LEU A 428 15.83 54.52 -29.76
C LEU A 428 14.84 55.32 -30.61
N VAL A 429 13.74 55.75 -29.98
CA VAL A 429 12.78 56.69 -30.58
C VAL A 429 13.31 58.11 -30.40
N ASP A 430 13.47 58.87 -31.48
CA ASP A 430 13.79 60.30 -31.41
C ASP A 430 12.64 61.07 -30.72
N VAL A 431 12.86 61.47 -29.47
CA VAL A 431 11.97 62.37 -28.73
C VAL A 431 12.47 63.80 -28.92
N PRO A 432 11.71 64.72 -29.55
CA PRO A 432 12.14 66.11 -29.70
C PRO A 432 12.29 66.80 -28.34
N GLU A 433 13.41 67.51 -28.11
CA GLU A 433 13.60 68.30 -26.89
C GLU A 433 12.58 69.46 -26.82
N GLU A 434 11.72 69.46 -25.81
CA GLU A 434 10.87 70.61 -25.49
C GLU A 434 11.72 71.78 -24.97
N GLN A 435 11.61 72.94 -25.63
CA GLN A 435 12.33 74.14 -25.25
C GLN A 435 11.73 74.77 -23.98
N PRO A 436 12.54 75.19 -22.98
CA PRO A 436 12.04 75.84 -21.79
C PRO A 436 11.52 77.26 -22.10
N THR A 437 10.34 77.61 -21.57
CA THR A 437 9.72 78.94 -21.65
C THR A 437 9.07 79.26 -20.28
N PRO A 438 9.10 80.51 -19.78
CA PRO A 438 9.48 80.70 -18.37
C PRO A 438 8.35 80.85 -17.34
N GLU A 439 8.79 80.79 -16.09
CA GLU A 439 8.10 81.07 -14.83
C GLU A 439 7.32 82.40 -14.77
N PRO A 440 6.15 82.40 -14.09
CA PRO A 440 5.66 83.56 -13.35
C PRO A 440 5.52 83.28 -11.83
N THR A 441 6.07 84.18 -11.01
CA THR A 441 6.01 84.17 -9.53
C THR A 441 4.67 84.74 -8.98
N PRO A 442 4.35 84.65 -7.67
CA PRO A 442 2.97 84.39 -7.21
C PRO A 442 2.23 85.55 -6.50
N THR A 443 0.91 85.40 -6.23
CA THR A 443 0.21 86.08 -5.11
C THR A 443 -1.09 85.39 -4.61
N ARG A 444 -1.08 85.13 -3.29
CA ARG A 444 -2.10 84.89 -2.23
C ARG A 444 -3.64 85.00 -2.49
N SER A 445 -4.36 83.99 -1.96
CA SER A 445 -5.58 83.94 -1.08
C SER A 445 -6.51 85.18 -0.91
N PRO A 446 -7.86 85.04 -0.64
CA PRO A 446 -8.45 84.07 0.31
C PRO A 446 -9.91 83.52 0.13
N THR A 447 -10.24 82.55 1.01
CA THR A 447 -11.52 81.97 1.55
C THR A 447 -12.62 83.03 1.87
N PRO A 448 -13.97 82.79 1.82
CA PRO A 448 -14.73 81.65 2.40
C PRO A 448 -16.00 81.09 1.65
N ALA A 449 -16.72 80.17 2.33
CA ALA A 449 -17.91 79.36 1.94
C ALA A 449 -19.27 80.15 1.99
N PRO A 450 -20.53 79.61 1.78
CA PRO A 450 -21.04 78.26 2.14
C PRO A 450 -22.17 77.54 1.30
N THR A 451 -22.26 76.21 1.48
CA THR A 451 -23.43 75.30 1.69
C THR A 451 -24.78 75.42 0.92
N ASN A 452 -25.19 74.35 0.18
CA ASN A 452 -26.44 73.55 0.43
C ASN A 452 -26.75 72.39 -0.58
N SER A 453 -27.06 71.18 -0.04
CA SER A 453 -28.21 70.24 -0.24
C SER A 453 -28.99 70.10 -1.60
N PRO A 454 -29.83 69.04 -1.80
CA PRO A 454 -29.69 67.59 -1.53
C PRO A 454 -30.27 66.67 -2.67
N ALA A 455 -30.26 65.33 -2.53
CA ALA A 455 -31.07 64.39 -3.34
C ALA A 455 -31.48 63.12 -2.55
N GLN A 456 -32.56 62.41 -2.95
CA GLN A 456 -33.18 61.30 -2.20
C GLN A 456 -33.15 59.93 -2.90
N THR A 457 -33.30 58.87 -2.09
CA THR A 457 -33.31 57.44 -2.48
C THR A 457 -34.73 56.86 -2.55
N GLN A 458 -34.97 55.84 -3.41
CA GLN A 458 -36.06 54.84 -3.21
C GLN A 458 -35.58 53.41 -3.53
N ARG A 459 -36.34 52.39 -3.08
CA ARG A 459 -36.00 50.94 -3.00
C ARG A 459 -37.29 50.09 -3.07
N PRO A 460 -37.29 48.84 -3.58
CA PRO A 460 -37.27 47.60 -2.74
C PRO A 460 -36.28 46.53 -3.29
N THR A 461 -35.56 45.63 -2.55
CA THR A 461 -35.85 44.54 -1.56
C THR A 461 -36.44 43.24 -2.16
N PRO A 462 -36.20 42.02 -1.61
CA PRO A 462 -35.76 41.69 -0.22
C PRO A 462 -34.70 40.57 0.01
N SER A 463 -34.18 40.52 1.26
CA SER A 463 -33.69 39.37 2.09
C SER A 463 -32.71 38.30 1.54
N ALA A 464 -31.80 37.66 2.30
CA ALA A 464 -31.19 37.75 3.66
C ALA A 464 -30.08 36.63 3.73
N SER A 465 -29.20 36.39 4.70
CA SER A 465 -28.70 36.97 5.98
C SER A 465 -27.24 36.45 6.17
N ALA A 466 -26.25 37.13 6.77
CA ALA A 466 -25.99 37.45 8.18
C ALA A 466 -25.76 36.23 9.13
N THR A 467 -24.73 36.16 10.01
CA THR A 467 -23.58 37.08 10.28
C THR A 467 -22.49 36.46 11.21
N ARG A 468 -21.20 36.78 10.93
CA ARG A 468 -19.96 36.86 11.77
C ARG A 468 -19.49 35.76 12.75
N THR A 469 -18.21 35.46 12.56
CA THR A 469 -17.12 35.18 13.51
C THR A 469 -17.10 36.00 14.83
N ALA A 470 -16.57 35.38 15.90
CA ALA A 470 -15.57 35.98 16.81
C ALA A 470 -14.91 34.91 17.73
N SER A 471 -13.71 35.19 18.23
CA SER A 471 -12.88 34.29 19.05
C SER A 471 -12.57 34.89 20.43
N SER A 472 -12.52 34.08 21.49
CA SER A 472 -11.74 34.39 22.70
C SER A 472 -11.45 33.17 23.58
N SER A 473 -10.34 33.24 24.31
CA SER A 473 -9.80 32.22 25.23
C SER A 473 -10.34 32.34 26.66
N SER A 474 -10.34 31.24 27.42
CA SER A 474 -10.11 31.30 28.87
C SER A 474 -9.44 30.01 29.39
N THR A 475 -8.79 30.10 30.55
CA THR A 475 -7.95 29.02 31.11
C THR A 475 -8.16 28.89 32.62
N ARG A 476 -8.10 27.65 33.12
CA ARG A 476 -7.91 27.25 34.55
C ARG A 476 -9.07 27.43 35.55
N ALA A 477 -9.67 26.28 35.89
CA ALA A 477 -9.83 25.70 37.23
C ALA A 477 -10.24 26.55 38.45
N LEU A 478 -11.29 26.11 39.16
CA LEU A 478 -11.22 25.64 40.56
C LEU A 478 -12.57 25.10 41.09
N GLY A 479 -12.53 24.17 42.05
CA GLY A 479 -13.48 24.14 43.18
C GLY A 479 -14.76 23.29 43.10
N SER A 480 -14.67 22.06 43.63
CA SER A 480 -15.65 21.40 44.55
C SER A 480 -17.11 21.87 44.60
N THR A 481 -18.07 20.94 44.36
CA THR A 481 -18.97 20.41 45.41
C THR A 481 -19.82 19.22 44.91
N GLN A 482 -20.18 18.29 45.79
CA GLN A 482 -21.30 17.35 45.57
C GLN A 482 -22.63 17.99 46.04
N PRO A 483 -23.80 17.43 45.68
CA PRO A 483 -24.38 16.43 46.57
C PRO A 483 -25.09 15.24 45.90
N VAL A 484 -24.75 14.04 46.40
CA VAL A 484 -25.65 12.90 46.72
C VAL A 484 -27.10 12.93 46.18
N ARG A 485 -27.45 11.94 45.34
CA ARG A 485 -28.61 11.05 45.60
C ARG A 485 -28.62 9.78 44.73
N SER A 486 -28.68 8.64 45.41
CA SER A 486 -29.04 7.32 44.88
C SER A 486 -30.27 6.81 45.67
N PRO A 487 -30.77 5.58 45.42
CA PRO A 487 -31.62 5.22 44.29
C PRO A 487 -33.04 4.80 44.76
N GLN A 488 -33.89 4.35 43.85
CA GLN A 488 -35.08 3.54 44.20
C GLN A 488 -35.11 2.23 43.39
N ALA A 489 -35.70 1.20 43.98
CA ALA A 489 -35.73 -0.15 43.44
C ALA A 489 -37.01 -0.91 43.84
N SER A 490 -37.47 -1.78 42.94
CA SER A 490 -38.38 -2.91 43.18
C SER A 490 -37.84 -4.06 42.32
N GLN A 491 -37.45 -5.23 42.85
CA GLN A 491 -38.32 -6.31 43.36
C GLN A 491 -39.33 -6.77 42.29
N ARG A 492 -39.16 -7.96 41.68
CA ARG A 492 -39.46 -9.33 42.18
C ARG A 492 -40.99 -9.57 42.33
N GLN A 493 -41.61 -10.70 41.95
CA GLN A 493 -41.12 -12.06 41.54
C GLN A 493 -42.17 -12.75 40.59
N PRO A 494 -42.21 -14.09 40.30
CA PRO A 494 -42.73 -14.63 39.03
C PRO A 494 -43.89 -15.65 39.13
N GLY A 495 -44.30 -16.22 37.98
CA GLY A 495 -45.32 -17.27 37.79
C GLY A 495 -46.52 -16.76 36.97
N GLN A 496 -47.28 -17.58 36.22
CA GLN A 496 -47.24 -19.02 35.93
C GLN A 496 -47.80 -19.26 34.49
N PRO A 497 -47.78 -20.49 33.91
CA PRO A 497 -48.18 -20.73 32.52
C PRO A 497 -49.70 -20.90 32.33
N ASP A 498 -50.17 -20.76 31.08
CA ASP A 498 -51.57 -20.97 30.67
C ASP A 498 -51.68 -22.24 29.75
N PRO A 499 -52.78 -23.02 29.77
CA PRO A 499 -52.83 -24.37 29.18
C PRO A 499 -53.56 -24.45 27.83
N GLY A 500 -53.28 -25.52 27.07
CA GLY A 500 -54.03 -25.86 25.85
C GLY A 500 -53.86 -27.31 25.43
N ALA A 501 -54.79 -28.19 25.83
CA ALA A 501 -54.80 -29.60 25.44
C ALA A 501 -56.23 -30.17 25.37
N ILE A 502 -56.63 -30.69 24.20
CA ILE A 502 -57.76 -31.61 23.98
C ILE A 502 -57.31 -32.66 22.92
N PRO A 503 -57.74 -33.95 22.97
CA PRO A 503 -56.93 -35.06 22.45
C PRO A 503 -57.68 -36.03 21.49
N ALA A 504 -57.10 -37.24 21.32
CA ALA A 504 -57.62 -38.45 20.66
C ALA A 504 -57.46 -38.50 19.11
N GLU A 505 -57.39 -39.65 18.45
CA GLU A 505 -57.64 -41.06 18.86
C GLU A 505 -56.45 -42.03 18.66
N GLY A 506 -56.67 -43.33 18.94
CA GLY A 506 -55.68 -44.41 19.02
C GLY A 506 -55.67 -45.44 17.86
N PRO A 507 -55.17 -46.68 18.08
CA PRO A 507 -54.43 -47.41 17.03
C PRO A 507 -55.04 -48.73 16.52
N ALA A 508 -54.76 -49.05 15.24
CA ALA A 508 -54.73 -50.40 14.64
C ALA A 508 -53.95 -50.34 13.29
N GLY A 509 -53.23 -51.37 12.81
CA GLY A 509 -52.81 -52.64 13.42
C GLY A 509 -52.42 -53.70 12.37
N GLY A 510 -51.54 -54.66 12.71
CA GLY A 510 -51.35 -55.94 11.99
C GLY A 510 -50.22 -56.04 10.94
N PRO A 511 -49.52 -57.21 10.82
CA PRO A 511 -48.48 -57.47 9.80
C PRO A 511 -48.78 -58.64 8.81
N ALA A 512 -48.04 -58.68 7.69
CA ALA A 512 -47.83 -59.81 6.76
C ALA A 512 -46.57 -59.47 5.90
N GLU A 513 -45.51 -60.28 5.72
CA GLU A 513 -45.31 -61.66 5.20
C GLU A 513 -44.93 -61.72 3.68
N GLY A 514 -44.02 -62.65 3.32
CA GLY A 514 -43.43 -62.83 1.97
C GLY A 514 -42.12 -62.05 1.76
N SER A 515 -40.92 -62.62 1.58
CA SER A 515 -40.42 -63.97 1.25
C SER A 515 -40.45 -64.39 -0.23
N ALA A 516 -39.28 -64.87 -0.70
CA ALA A 516 -38.98 -65.61 -1.94
C ALA A 516 -39.12 -64.90 -3.31
N ALA A 517 -38.01 -64.35 -3.79
CA ALA A 517 -37.40 -64.72 -5.09
C ALA A 517 -35.88 -64.46 -5.05
#